data_AF-B4I4M9-F1
#
_entry.id   AF-B4I4M9-F1
#
_cell.length_a   1.000
_cell.length_b   1.000
_cell.length_c   1.000
_cell.angle_alpha   90.00
_cell.angle_beta   90.00
_cell.angle_gamma   90.00
#
_symmetry.space_group_name_H-M   'P 1'
#
loop_
_entity.id
_entity.type
_entity.pdbx_description
1 polymer ?
#
loop_
_entity_poly.entity_id
_entity_poly.type
_entity_poly.pdbx_seq_one_letter_code
_entity_poly.pdbx_strand_id
1 'polypeptide(L)'
;MIVCRGTKADLCPNQANYRMPLSAPTLAAAVRSSVNPRRKRPRLLHCELPQEILAAIQSRLSELKERSADHSATMARISTELKALKLQQLECQQNAPTAAAKYKFYQEIKCYVNDLVDCLSEKAPVIYDLEKRALQQYGKNQRYLVNRRRQDVRDQAKEIAESAKPVTAASRRAPEYEEQVRRAAEREGRRTRRRCERERNDLLSSHLDGMSSDDEIADQQQELSVTTMTQIESQSVEAFEDVTDDFSKIELILMKFFAWRKTDMSSYQDAFVSLCLPKLLAPLVRHELVLWSPLLDEYEDIENMRWYQACMLYASQADETVEQLKIDPDINLVPALIEKIVLPKVTALVTECWDPLSTTQTLRLVGFINRLGREFPLSGTNKQLHKLFESIMDRMRLALENDVFIPIFPKQVQEAKTSFFQRQFCSGLKLFRNFLSWQGILADKLLRELAIGALLNRYLLLAMRVCTPNDAINKAYIIVNTLPTVWLLPNSETLKNMELFIGYIKQTLENCDASNPIFMQSSDKAKQILQRLHSL
;
A
#
# COMPACT_ATOMS: atom_id res chain seq x y z
N MET A 1 -10.33 -2.94 16.64
CA MET A 1 -10.58 -2.60 18.04
C MET A 1 -9.25 -2.20 18.69
N ILE A 2 -8.87 -0.92 18.57
CA ILE A 2 -7.84 -0.27 19.40
C ILE A 2 -8.49 1.02 19.86
N VAL A 3 -8.73 1.05 21.17
CA VAL A 3 -9.42 2.08 21.92
C VAL A 3 -8.41 3.18 22.24
N CYS A 4 -8.56 4.36 21.65
CA CYS A 4 -7.89 5.55 22.16
C CYS A 4 -8.63 6.00 23.42
N ARG A 5 -8.02 5.75 24.58
CA ARG A 5 -8.44 6.27 25.88
C ARG A 5 -8.48 7.80 25.82
N GLY A 6 -9.67 8.33 26.09
CA GLY A 6 -9.88 9.74 26.34
C GLY A 6 -9.24 10.19 27.65
N THR A 7 -8.62 11.36 27.59
CA THR A 7 -8.49 12.24 28.75
C THR A 7 -9.79 13.01 28.89
N LYS A 8 -10.49 12.75 29.99
CA LYS A 8 -11.68 13.47 30.44
C LYS A 8 -11.33 14.94 30.73
N ALA A 9 -12.11 15.85 30.18
CA ALA A 9 -12.46 17.10 30.84
C ALA A 9 -13.97 17.30 30.62
N ASP A 10 -14.66 17.51 31.73
CA ASP A 10 -16.11 17.50 31.86
C ASP A 10 -16.82 18.56 30.98
N LEU A 11 -17.81 18.11 30.21
CA LEU A 11 -18.78 18.97 29.52
C LEU A 11 -20.02 19.13 30.41
N CYS A 12 -20.10 20.27 31.10
CA CYS A 12 -21.38 20.88 31.47
C CYS A 12 -21.88 21.76 30.31
N PRO A 13 -23.20 21.89 30.12
CA PRO A 13 -23.76 22.55 28.96
C PRO A 13 -23.77 24.07 29.17
N ASN A 14 -23.16 24.82 28.25
CA ASN A 14 -23.37 26.26 28.16
C ASN A 14 -23.78 26.63 26.74
N GLN A 15 -25.06 26.96 26.59
CA GLN A 15 -25.57 27.81 25.52
C GLN A 15 -24.84 29.16 25.61
N ALA A 16 -23.81 29.35 24.80
CA ALA A 16 -23.15 30.63 24.63
C ALA A 16 -23.60 31.26 23.32
N ASN A 17 -24.63 32.12 23.44
CA ASN A 17 -24.93 33.16 22.46
C ASN A 17 -23.66 33.97 22.18
N TYR A 18 -23.12 33.89 20.97
CA TYR A 18 -22.14 34.85 20.47
C TYR A 18 -22.83 36.19 20.21
N ARG A 19 -23.10 36.94 21.29
CA ARG A 19 -23.23 38.40 21.24
C ARG A 19 -21.84 38.98 21.25
N MET A 20 -21.46 39.65 20.16
CA MET A 20 -20.31 40.56 20.19
C MET A 20 -20.46 41.55 21.36
N PRO A 21 -19.41 41.80 22.16
CA PRO A 21 -19.45 42.85 23.16
C PRO A 21 -19.35 44.18 22.41
N LEU A 22 -20.48 44.78 22.08
CA LEU A 22 -20.57 46.22 21.89
C LEU A 22 -20.19 46.84 23.24
N SER A 23 -18.91 47.14 23.43
CA SER A 23 -18.46 48.06 24.46
C SER A 23 -19.01 49.43 24.08
N ALA A 24 -20.24 49.71 24.50
CA ALA A 24 -20.80 51.04 24.50
C ALA A 24 -19.86 51.94 25.31
N PRO A 25 -19.35 53.05 24.76
CA PRO A 25 -18.64 54.00 25.59
C PRO A 25 -19.63 54.54 26.60
N THR A 26 -19.24 54.43 27.87
CA THR A 26 -19.93 54.95 29.06
C THR A 26 -20.09 56.47 28.93
N LEU A 27 -21.09 56.92 28.17
CA LEU A 27 -21.42 58.32 27.93
C LEU A 27 -22.87 58.61 28.35
N ALA A 28 -23.33 57.96 29.43
CA ALA A 28 -24.67 58.11 29.98
C ALA A 28 -24.70 58.50 31.47
N ALA A 29 -23.60 58.97 32.05
CA ALA A 29 -23.54 59.27 33.50
C ALA A 29 -22.88 60.61 33.87
N ALA A 30 -22.78 61.59 32.95
CA ALA A 30 -22.20 62.91 33.27
C ALA A 30 -23.18 64.09 33.16
N VAL A 31 -24.46 63.86 32.89
CA VAL A 31 -25.49 64.92 32.92
C VAL A 31 -26.69 64.45 33.74
N ARG A 32 -26.47 64.27 35.05
CA ARG A 32 -27.54 64.39 36.04
C ARG A 32 -27.08 65.37 37.09
N SER A 33 -27.65 66.57 36.97
CA SER A 33 -27.84 67.55 38.02
C SER A 33 -27.74 66.97 39.44
N SER A 34 -26.60 67.16 40.09
CA SER A 34 -26.55 67.18 41.56
C SER A 34 -26.88 68.60 42.02
N VAL A 35 -28.17 68.93 42.02
CA VAL A 35 -28.69 70.01 42.86
C VAL A 35 -28.58 69.52 44.30
N ASN A 36 -27.48 69.83 44.97
CA ASN A 36 -27.39 69.71 46.42
C ASN A 36 -28.09 70.91 47.06
N PRO A 37 -29.11 70.74 47.92
CA PRO A 37 -29.62 71.84 48.72
C PRO A 37 -28.60 72.14 49.82
N ARG A 38 -27.66 73.06 49.55
CA ARG A 38 -26.85 73.65 50.63
C ARG A 38 -27.79 74.42 51.56
N ARG A 39 -28.01 73.89 52.77
CA ARG A 39 -28.56 74.65 53.91
C ARG A 39 -27.72 75.93 54.06
N LYS A 40 -28.32 77.08 53.76
CA LYS A 40 -27.75 78.40 54.08
C LYS A 40 -27.76 78.55 55.60
N ARG A 41 -26.59 78.48 56.24
CA ARG A 41 -26.35 79.22 57.48
C ARG A 41 -26.17 80.71 57.10
N PRO A 42 -26.62 81.67 57.90
CA PRO A 42 -26.52 83.08 57.53
C PRO A 42 -25.04 83.47 57.45
N ARG A 43 -24.56 83.86 56.27
CA ARG A 43 -23.33 84.65 56.18
C ARG A 43 -23.71 86.08 56.47
N LEU A 44 -23.19 86.60 57.58
CA LEU A 44 -23.15 88.02 57.90
C LEU A 44 -22.65 88.81 56.70
N LEU A 45 -23.31 89.93 56.40
CA LEU A 45 -22.90 90.90 55.39
C LEU A 45 -21.49 91.40 55.71
N HIS A 46 -20.48 90.87 55.03
CA HIS A 46 -19.26 91.60 54.78
C HIS A 46 -19.46 92.35 53.47
N CYS A 47 -19.31 93.67 53.50
CA CYS A 47 -19.17 94.47 52.29
C CYS A 47 -17.87 94.03 51.61
N GLU A 48 -17.98 93.13 50.63
CA GLU A 48 -16.85 92.83 49.77
C GLU A 48 -16.51 94.09 48.96
N LEU A 49 -15.24 94.49 48.95
CA LEU A 49 -14.82 95.65 48.18
C LEU A 49 -15.09 95.39 46.69
N PRO A 50 -15.40 96.42 45.86
CA PRO A 50 -15.66 96.23 44.43
C PRO A 50 -14.59 95.41 43.69
N GLN A 51 -13.33 95.43 44.16
CA GLN A 51 -12.23 94.61 43.64
C GLN A 51 -12.37 93.11 43.94
N GLU A 52 -12.92 92.72 45.08
CA GLU A 52 -13.16 91.31 45.45
C GLU A 52 -14.28 90.71 44.60
N ILE A 53 -15.34 91.49 44.34
CA ILE A 53 -16.43 91.13 43.43
C ILE A 53 -15.90 90.96 42.00
N LEU A 54 -15.04 91.89 41.55
CA LEU A 54 -14.43 91.84 40.21
C LEU A 54 -13.49 90.63 40.08
N ALA A 55 -12.69 90.31 41.10
CA ALA A 55 -11.85 89.12 41.14
C ALA A 55 -12.67 87.82 41.14
N ALA A 56 -13.78 87.76 41.89
CA ALA A 56 -14.70 86.63 41.89
C ALA A 56 -15.39 86.42 40.52
N ILE A 57 -15.78 87.51 39.84
CA ILE A 57 -16.33 87.47 38.49
C ILE A 57 -15.26 87.00 37.49
N GLN A 58 -14.03 87.52 37.59
CA GLN A 58 -12.90 87.11 36.73
C GLN A 58 -12.55 85.62 36.91
N SER A 59 -12.50 85.14 38.15
CA SER A 59 -12.29 83.71 38.46
C SER A 59 -13.41 82.82 37.91
N ARG A 60 -14.66 83.26 38.03
CA ARG A 60 -15.80 82.51 37.47
C ARG A 60 -15.82 82.54 35.94
N LEU A 61 -15.35 83.62 35.34
CA LEU A 61 -15.18 83.75 33.89
C LEU A 61 -14.03 82.88 33.37
N SER A 62 -12.92 82.74 34.12
CA SER A 62 -11.87 81.79 33.77
C SER A 62 -12.33 80.33 33.89
N GLU A 63 -13.05 79.97 34.96
CA GLU A 63 -13.65 78.63 35.10
C GLU A 63 -14.62 78.30 33.95
N LEU A 64 -15.45 79.27 33.55
CA LEU A 64 -16.39 79.07 32.44
C LEU A 64 -15.65 78.92 31.10
N LYS A 65 -14.57 79.69 30.88
CA LYS A 65 -13.73 79.55 29.69
C LYS A 65 -13.03 78.19 29.64
N GLU A 66 -12.51 77.71 30.77
CA GLU A 66 -11.88 76.39 30.88
C GLU A 66 -12.90 75.27 30.61
N ARG A 67 -14.08 75.30 31.27
CA ARG A 67 -15.16 74.34 30.97
C ARG A 67 -15.64 74.40 29.53
N SER A 68 -15.69 75.59 28.93
CA SER A 68 -16.05 75.73 27.51
C SER A 68 -14.99 75.13 26.59
N ALA A 69 -13.70 75.28 26.93
CA ALA A 69 -12.61 74.65 26.20
C ALA A 69 -12.66 73.12 26.35
N ASP A 70 -12.90 72.61 27.55
CA ASP A 70 -13.06 71.17 27.82
C ASP A 70 -14.26 70.56 27.07
N HIS A 71 -15.40 71.25 27.06
CA HIS A 71 -16.57 70.82 26.29
C HIS A 71 -16.28 70.84 24.79
N SER A 72 -15.60 71.87 24.28
CA SER A 72 -15.21 71.96 22.86
C SER A 72 -14.27 70.82 22.47
N ALA A 73 -13.25 70.53 23.30
CA ALA A 73 -12.33 69.41 23.11
C ALA A 73 -13.06 68.06 23.16
N THR A 74 -14.01 67.90 24.09
CA THR A 74 -14.84 66.69 24.20
C THR A 74 -15.73 66.51 22.97
N MET A 75 -16.36 67.58 22.48
CA MET A 75 -17.16 67.56 21.25
C MET A 75 -16.31 67.20 20.02
N ALA A 76 -15.08 67.72 19.93
CA ALA A 76 -14.15 67.38 18.86
C ALA A 76 -13.74 65.89 18.92
N ARG A 77 -13.46 65.35 20.11
CA ARG A 77 -13.18 63.93 20.32
C ARG A 77 -14.37 63.05 19.90
N ILE A 78 -15.57 63.33 20.41
CA ILE A 78 -16.78 62.58 20.08
C ILE A 78 -17.08 62.64 18.58
N SER A 79 -16.90 63.80 17.94
CA SER A 79 -17.08 63.97 16.50
C SER A 79 -16.12 63.07 15.70
N THR A 80 -14.87 62.94 16.16
CA THR A 80 -13.87 62.08 15.53
C THR A 80 -14.20 60.60 15.71
N GLU A 81 -14.60 60.18 16.92
CA GLU A 81 -15.06 58.81 17.21
C GLU A 81 -16.31 58.44 16.39
N LEU A 82 -17.29 59.36 16.26
CA LEU A 82 -18.48 59.15 15.44
C LEU A 82 -18.14 58.92 13.97
N LYS A 83 -17.15 59.64 13.43
CA LYS A 83 -16.67 59.43 12.06
C LYS A 83 -16.02 58.06 11.91
N ALA A 84 -15.18 57.65 12.86
CA ALA A 84 -14.55 56.33 12.85
C ALA A 84 -15.58 55.20 12.94
N LEU A 85 -16.57 55.31 13.82
CA LEU A 85 -17.66 54.33 13.97
C LEU A 85 -18.54 54.25 12.71
N LYS A 86 -18.83 55.38 12.06
CA LYS A 86 -19.56 55.38 10.79
C LYS A 86 -18.77 54.68 9.68
N LEU A 87 -17.45 54.85 9.66
CA LEU A 87 -16.59 54.17 8.69
C LEU A 87 -16.61 52.64 8.93
N GLN A 88 -16.48 52.21 10.19
CA GLN A 88 -16.59 50.78 10.56
C GLN A 88 -17.98 50.20 10.24
N GLN A 89 -19.05 50.96 10.49
CA GLN A 89 -20.41 50.51 10.13
C GLN A 89 -20.53 50.28 8.62
N LEU A 90 -20.01 51.21 7.81
CA LEU A 90 -20.02 51.09 6.36
C LEU A 90 -19.23 49.87 5.90
N GLU A 91 -18.04 49.66 6.45
CA GLU A 91 -17.18 48.51 6.16
C GLU A 91 -17.88 47.18 6.52
N CYS A 92 -18.49 47.10 7.70
CA CYS A 92 -19.29 45.93 8.11
C CYS A 92 -20.47 45.68 7.15
N GLN A 93 -21.18 46.74 6.72
CA GLN A 93 -22.28 46.61 5.77
C GLN A 93 -21.80 46.14 4.39
N GLN A 94 -20.62 46.61 3.94
CA GLN A 94 -20.01 46.16 2.69
C GLN A 94 -19.52 44.72 2.75
N ASN A 95 -19.01 44.26 3.90
CA ASN A 95 -18.51 42.90 4.08
C ASN A 95 -19.62 41.87 4.37
N ALA A 96 -20.80 42.31 4.82
CA ALA A 96 -21.89 41.41 5.21
C ALA A 96 -22.37 40.45 4.09
N PRO A 97 -22.54 40.87 2.81
CA PRO A 97 -22.92 39.96 1.73
C PRO A 97 -21.87 38.87 1.48
N THR A 98 -20.59 39.23 1.50
CA THR A 98 -19.47 38.29 1.35
C THR A 98 -19.46 37.27 2.49
N ALA A 99 -19.66 37.72 3.73
CA ALA A 99 -19.76 36.83 4.88
C ALA A 99 -20.97 35.88 4.79
N ALA A 100 -22.12 36.38 4.33
CA ALA A 100 -23.31 35.56 4.11
C ALA A 100 -23.11 34.50 3.01
N ALA A 101 -22.44 34.85 1.91
CA ALA A 101 -22.11 33.92 0.84
C ALA A 101 -21.14 32.82 1.32
N LYS A 102 -20.09 33.18 2.07
CA LYS A 102 -19.18 32.21 2.69
C LYS A 102 -19.91 31.29 3.66
N TYR A 103 -20.77 31.82 4.51
CA TYR A 103 -21.56 31.01 5.44
C TYR A 103 -22.45 30.01 4.70
N LYS A 104 -23.16 30.44 3.65
CA LYS A 104 -23.99 29.57 2.82
C LYS A 104 -23.17 28.44 2.20
N PHE A 105 -22.04 28.77 1.57
CA PHE A 105 -21.12 27.79 1.01
C PHE A 105 -20.65 26.77 2.07
N TYR A 106 -20.28 27.22 3.27
CA TYR A 106 -19.85 26.32 4.35
C TYR A 106 -20.97 25.43 4.87
N GLN A 107 -22.23 25.88 4.89
CA GLN A 107 -23.36 25.01 5.23
C GLN A 107 -23.59 23.96 4.15
N GLU A 108 -23.55 24.34 2.88
CA GLU A 108 -23.75 23.43 1.75
C GLU A 108 -22.68 22.34 1.71
N ILE A 109 -21.40 22.71 1.80
CA ILE A 109 -20.30 21.73 1.78
C ILE A 109 -20.34 20.84 3.02
N LYS A 110 -20.72 21.39 4.18
CA LYS A 110 -20.87 20.60 5.42
C LYS A 110 -22.00 19.57 5.29
N CYS A 111 -23.16 19.98 4.80
CA CYS A 111 -24.28 19.06 4.55
C CYS A 111 -23.85 17.96 3.58
N TYR A 112 -23.25 18.33 2.45
CA TYR A 112 -22.76 17.37 1.48
C TYR A 112 -21.74 16.39 2.06
N VAL A 113 -20.75 16.86 2.82
CA VAL A 113 -19.73 15.99 3.43
C VAL A 113 -20.36 15.06 4.46
N ASN A 114 -21.33 15.53 5.25
CA ASN A 114 -22.05 14.66 6.19
C ASN A 114 -22.80 13.55 5.44
N ASP A 115 -23.58 13.89 4.41
CA ASP A 115 -24.33 12.92 3.61
C ASP A 115 -23.39 11.90 2.93
N LEU A 116 -22.26 12.38 2.41
CA LEU A 116 -21.24 11.53 1.80
C LEU A 116 -20.61 10.58 2.83
N VAL A 117 -20.25 11.08 4.01
CA VAL A 117 -19.66 10.26 5.07
C VAL A 117 -20.66 9.23 5.59
N ASP A 118 -21.93 9.60 5.76
CA ASP A 118 -22.98 8.68 6.20
C ASP A 118 -23.20 7.58 5.17
N CYS A 119 -23.33 7.93 3.88
CA CYS A 119 -23.42 6.98 2.77
C CYS A 119 -22.22 6.03 2.74
N LEU A 120 -20.98 6.56 2.72
CA LEU A 120 -19.78 5.73 2.64
C LEU A 120 -19.57 4.89 3.91
N SER A 121 -20.03 5.35 5.07
CA SER A 121 -19.97 4.58 6.32
C SER A 121 -20.89 3.37 6.29
N GLU A 122 -22.05 3.48 5.64
CA GLU A 122 -22.96 2.36 5.40
C GLU A 122 -22.41 1.38 4.36
N LYS A 123 -21.81 1.87 3.28
CA LYS A 123 -21.28 1.02 2.20
C LYS A 123 -19.94 0.35 2.52
N ALA A 124 -19.09 0.98 3.34
CA ALA A 124 -17.75 0.47 3.65
C ALA A 124 -17.72 -0.98 4.20
N PRO A 125 -18.57 -1.39 5.16
CA PRO A 125 -18.65 -2.78 5.61
C PRO A 125 -18.96 -3.78 4.50
N VAL A 126 -19.84 -3.43 3.55
CA VAL A 126 -20.21 -4.28 2.41
C VAL A 126 -19.00 -4.48 1.49
N ILE A 127 -18.29 -3.40 1.17
CA ILE A 127 -17.08 -3.43 0.35
C ILE A 127 -15.99 -4.28 1.01
N TYR A 128 -15.80 -4.15 2.32
CA TYR A 128 -14.80 -4.92 3.06
C TYR A 128 -15.13 -6.41 3.11
N ASP A 129 -16.41 -6.77 3.20
CA ASP A 129 -16.84 -8.16 3.10
C ASP A 129 -16.60 -8.74 1.71
N LEU A 130 -16.95 -8.00 0.65
CA LEU A 130 -16.70 -8.40 -0.74
C LEU A 130 -15.20 -8.59 -1.01
N GLU A 131 -14.36 -7.63 -0.62
CA GLU A 131 -12.90 -7.72 -0.74
C GLU A 131 -12.36 -8.95 0.00
N LYS A 132 -12.85 -9.21 1.22
CA LYS A 132 -12.46 -10.38 2.00
C LYS A 132 -12.86 -11.68 1.31
N ARG A 133 -14.08 -11.78 0.77
CA ARG A 133 -14.55 -12.97 0.05
C ARG A 133 -13.77 -13.22 -1.24
N ALA A 134 -13.44 -12.17 -1.99
CA ALA A 134 -12.61 -12.26 -3.18
C ALA A 134 -11.21 -12.81 -2.83
N LEU A 135 -10.56 -12.23 -1.82
CA LEU A 135 -9.26 -12.70 -1.34
C LEU A 135 -9.31 -14.15 -0.84
N GLN A 136 -10.36 -14.52 -0.11
CA GLN A 136 -10.55 -15.90 0.37
C GLN A 136 -10.69 -16.89 -0.79
N GLN A 137 -11.40 -16.51 -1.85
CA GLN A 137 -11.57 -17.36 -3.02
C GLN A 137 -10.26 -17.50 -3.80
N TYR A 138 -9.51 -16.40 -4.01
CA TYR A 138 -8.15 -16.47 -4.59
C TYR A 138 -7.22 -17.37 -3.75
N GLY A 139 -7.20 -17.18 -2.44
CA GLY A 139 -6.38 -17.97 -1.52
C GLY A 139 -6.79 -19.45 -1.49
N LYS A 140 -8.10 -19.76 -1.55
CA LYS A 140 -8.59 -21.13 -1.61
C LYS A 140 -8.07 -21.85 -2.87
N ASN A 141 -8.15 -21.19 -4.03
CA ASN A 141 -7.65 -21.74 -5.28
C ASN A 141 -6.14 -21.99 -5.21
N GLN A 142 -5.37 -21.02 -4.67
CA GLN A 142 -3.94 -21.20 -4.57
C GLN A 142 -3.57 -22.34 -3.61
N ARG A 143 -4.21 -22.42 -2.44
CA ARG A 143 -3.96 -23.50 -1.48
C ARG A 143 -4.29 -24.86 -2.08
N TYR A 144 -5.34 -24.96 -2.90
CA TYR A 144 -5.66 -26.18 -3.63
C TYR A 144 -4.50 -26.59 -4.55
N LEU A 145 -3.99 -25.68 -5.38
CA LEU A 145 -2.86 -25.95 -6.28
C LEU A 145 -1.60 -26.38 -5.52
N VAL A 146 -1.22 -25.66 -4.46
CA VAL A 146 -0.06 -25.98 -3.63
C VAL A 146 -0.22 -27.34 -2.95
N ASN A 147 -1.38 -27.62 -2.35
CA ASN A 147 -1.65 -28.90 -1.69
C ASN A 147 -1.66 -30.07 -2.69
N ARG A 148 -2.23 -29.86 -3.89
CA ARG A 148 -2.19 -30.85 -4.97
C ARG A 148 -0.76 -31.17 -5.35
N ARG A 149 0.07 -30.15 -5.59
CA ARG A 149 1.49 -30.33 -5.93
C ARG A 149 2.25 -31.08 -4.83
N ARG A 150 2.05 -30.72 -3.56
CA ARG A 150 2.64 -31.44 -2.41
C ARG A 150 2.18 -32.89 -2.34
N GLN A 151 0.91 -33.15 -2.62
CA GLN A 151 0.37 -34.50 -2.66
C GLN A 151 0.98 -35.31 -3.81
N ASP A 152 1.07 -34.73 -4.99
CA ASP A 152 1.68 -35.34 -6.18
C ASP A 152 3.15 -35.72 -5.95
N VAL A 153 3.91 -34.89 -5.23
CA VAL A 153 5.30 -35.20 -4.85
C VAL A 153 5.35 -36.34 -3.83
N ARG A 154 4.50 -36.32 -2.81
CA ARG A 154 4.42 -37.38 -1.79
C ARG A 154 4.01 -38.72 -2.37
N ASP A 155 3.01 -38.75 -3.25
CA ASP A 155 2.55 -39.96 -3.93
C ASP A 155 3.65 -40.56 -4.78
N GLN A 156 4.34 -39.77 -5.62
CA GLN A 156 5.45 -40.27 -6.43
C GLN A 156 6.61 -40.78 -5.57
N ALA A 157 6.93 -40.09 -4.47
CA ALA A 157 7.95 -40.56 -3.56
C ALA A 157 7.58 -41.92 -2.94
N LYS A 158 6.30 -42.11 -2.57
CA LYS A 158 5.76 -43.39 -2.07
C LYS A 158 5.77 -44.47 -3.15
N GLU A 159 5.28 -44.18 -4.35
CA GLU A 159 5.28 -45.08 -5.51
C GLU A 159 6.70 -45.59 -5.81
N ILE A 160 7.70 -44.70 -5.79
CA ILE A 160 9.10 -45.07 -6.01
C ILE A 160 9.68 -45.87 -4.85
N ALA A 161 9.35 -45.53 -3.60
CA ALA A 161 9.82 -46.27 -2.42
C ALA A 161 9.23 -47.69 -2.36
N GLU A 162 7.98 -47.85 -2.81
CA GLU A 162 7.25 -49.12 -2.80
C GLU A 162 7.40 -49.92 -4.10
N SER A 163 8.00 -49.35 -5.15
CA SER A 163 8.19 -50.00 -6.46
C SER A 163 8.90 -51.36 -6.41
N ALA A 164 9.70 -51.62 -5.37
CA ALA A 164 10.39 -52.90 -5.15
C ALA A 164 9.57 -53.93 -4.34
N LYS A 165 8.40 -53.55 -3.80
CA LYS A 165 7.55 -54.43 -2.99
C LYS A 165 6.44 -55.05 -3.85
N PRO A 166 6.21 -56.36 -3.77
CA PRO A 166 5.09 -56.99 -4.48
C PRO A 166 3.74 -56.49 -3.89
N VAL A 167 2.91 -55.89 -4.75
CA VAL A 167 1.56 -55.45 -4.36
C VAL A 167 0.63 -56.65 -4.30
N THR A 168 0.09 -56.95 -3.10
CA THR A 168 -0.84 -58.07 -2.90
C THR A 168 -2.19 -57.81 -3.59
N ALA A 169 -2.88 -58.88 -4.01
CA ALA A 169 -4.18 -58.78 -4.67
C ALA A 169 -5.26 -58.14 -3.77
N ALA A 170 -5.17 -58.30 -2.44
CA ALA A 170 -6.04 -57.64 -1.47
C ALA A 170 -5.81 -56.12 -1.44
N SER A 171 -4.55 -55.67 -1.52
CA SER A 171 -4.21 -54.24 -1.55
C SER A 171 -4.71 -53.56 -2.83
N ARG A 172 -4.72 -54.27 -3.96
CA ARG A 172 -5.27 -53.75 -5.23
C ARG A 172 -6.78 -53.53 -5.25
N ARG A 173 -7.53 -54.21 -4.36
CA ARG A 173 -8.98 -54.07 -4.21
C ARG A 173 -9.36 -53.05 -3.14
N ALA A 174 -8.38 -52.43 -2.48
CA ALA A 174 -8.64 -51.41 -1.49
C ALA A 174 -9.07 -50.10 -2.18
N PRO A 175 -10.09 -49.39 -1.66
CA PRO A 175 -10.54 -48.11 -2.22
C PRO A 175 -9.40 -47.06 -2.30
N GLU A 176 -8.47 -47.08 -1.35
CA GLU A 176 -7.31 -46.20 -1.31
C GLU A 176 -6.35 -46.41 -2.50
N TYR A 177 -6.22 -47.65 -2.96
CA TYR A 177 -5.38 -47.98 -4.11
C TYR A 177 -6.00 -47.44 -5.41
N GLU A 178 -7.32 -47.59 -5.58
CA GLU A 178 -8.04 -47.04 -6.72
C GLU A 178 -7.94 -45.50 -6.77
N GLU A 179 -8.09 -44.83 -5.63
CA GLU A 179 -7.92 -43.38 -5.54
C GLU A 179 -6.49 -42.92 -5.84
N GLN A 180 -5.48 -43.67 -5.37
CA GLN A 180 -4.07 -43.40 -5.70
C GLN A 180 -3.81 -43.54 -7.20
N VAL A 181 -4.34 -44.59 -7.84
CA VAL A 181 -4.21 -44.81 -9.29
C VAL A 181 -4.89 -43.69 -10.08
N ARG A 182 -6.08 -43.26 -9.66
CA ARG A 182 -6.78 -42.11 -10.28
C ARG A 182 -5.94 -40.83 -10.22
N ARG A 183 -5.36 -40.51 -9.06
CA ARG A 183 -4.48 -39.33 -8.90
C ARG A 183 -3.20 -39.45 -9.74
N ALA A 184 -2.60 -40.63 -9.82
CA ALA A 184 -1.44 -40.87 -10.67
C ALA A 184 -1.75 -40.66 -12.16
N ALA A 185 -2.89 -41.17 -12.62
CA ALA A 185 -3.36 -40.99 -14.00
C ALA A 185 -3.67 -39.52 -14.31
N GLU A 186 -4.33 -38.81 -13.40
CA GLU A 186 -4.63 -37.37 -13.54
C GLU A 186 -3.34 -36.53 -13.65
N ARG A 187 -2.36 -36.83 -12.78
CA ARG A 187 -1.05 -36.18 -12.75
C ARG A 187 -0.26 -36.41 -14.05
N GLU A 188 -0.23 -37.65 -14.55
CA GLU A 188 0.46 -37.98 -15.79
C GLU A 188 -0.28 -37.44 -17.03
N GLY A 189 -1.61 -37.38 -16.98
CA GLY A 189 -2.44 -36.72 -17.97
C GLY A 189 -2.09 -35.24 -18.13
N ARG A 190 -1.97 -34.50 -17.01
CA ARG A 190 -1.51 -33.09 -17.01
C ARG A 190 -0.14 -32.94 -17.68
N ARG A 191 0.82 -33.79 -17.31
CA ARG A 191 2.18 -33.75 -17.89
C ARG A 191 2.20 -34.03 -19.37
N THR A 192 1.42 -35.02 -19.80
CA THR A 192 1.31 -35.41 -21.20
C THR A 192 0.71 -34.26 -22.02
N ARG A 193 -0.36 -33.62 -21.54
CA ARG A 193 -0.94 -32.42 -22.18
C ARG A 193 0.10 -31.31 -22.36
N ARG A 194 0.86 -30.97 -21.31
CA ARG A 194 1.95 -29.99 -21.38
C ARG A 194 3.06 -30.40 -22.33
N ARG A 195 3.39 -31.69 -22.40
CA ARG A 195 4.41 -32.18 -23.33
C ARG A 195 3.91 -31.98 -24.76
N CYS A 196 2.74 -32.51 -25.11
CA CYS A 196 2.10 -32.37 -26.41
C CYS A 196 1.99 -30.91 -26.86
N GLU A 197 1.59 -30.00 -25.96
CA GLU A 197 1.52 -28.57 -26.26
C GLU A 197 2.88 -27.96 -26.60
N ARG A 198 3.95 -28.35 -25.89
CA ARG A 198 5.31 -27.91 -26.21
C ARG A 198 5.84 -28.49 -27.51
N GLU A 199 5.47 -29.72 -27.86
CA GLU A 199 5.85 -30.31 -29.16
C GLU A 199 5.18 -29.54 -30.29
N ARG A 200 3.89 -29.20 -30.14
CA ARG A 200 3.14 -28.38 -31.09
C ARG A 200 3.75 -26.99 -31.31
N ASN A 201 4.40 -26.44 -30.29
CA ASN A 201 5.00 -25.11 -30.33
C ASN A 201 6.53 -25.12 -30.55
N ASP A 202 7.14 -26.28 -30.87
CA ASP A 202 8.60 -26.45 -31.04
C ASP A 202 9.47 -26.05 -29.84
N LEU A 203 8.91 -26.08 -28.61
CA LEU A 203 9.58 -25.66 -27.37
C LEU A 203 10.18 -26.82 -26.57
N LEU A 204 10.05 -28.06 -27.05
CA LEU A 204 10.48 -29.28 -26.35
C LEU A 204 11.95 -29.25 -25.90
N SER A 205 12.86 -28.89 -26.82
CA SER A 205 14.32 -28.97 -26.60
C SER A 205 14.84 -27.95 -25.58
N SER A 206 14.14 -26.82 -25.42
CA SER A 206 14.48 -25.78 -24.45
C SER A 206 13.98 -26.03 -23.03
N HIS A 207 13.00 -26.94 -22.85
CA HIS A 207 12.28 -27.09 -21.59
C HIS A 207 12.81 -28.27 -20.76
N LEU A 208 13.25 -28.00 -19.53
CA LEU A 208 13.63 -29.05 -18.57
C LEU A 208 12.38 -29.54 -17.81
N ASP A 209 12.19 -30.86 -17.74
CA ASP A 209 11.08 -31.45 -16.98
C ASP A 209 11.16 -31.05 -15.50
N GLY A 210 10.05 -30.56 -14.94
CA GLY A 210 10.02 -29.95 -13.59
C GLY A 210 10.07 -28.41 -13.54
N MET A 211 10.23 -27.73 -14.68
CA MET A 211 10.23 -26.25 -14.75
C MET A 211 8.84 -25.61 -14.90
N SER A 212 7.78 -26.40 -15.09
CA SER A 212 6.40 -25.91 -15.24
C SER A 212 5.85 -25.32 -13.93
N SER A 213 4.97 -24.32 -14.00
CA SER A 213 4.27 -23.76 -12.82
C SER A 213 3.14 -24.61 -12.29
N ASP A 214 2.64 -25.56 -13.08
CA ASP A 214 1.56 -26.44 -12.65
C ASP A 214 0.31 -25.68 -12.19
N ASP A 215 0.04 -24.51 -12.80
CA ASP A 215 -1.05 -23.59 -12.46
C ASP A 215 -2.43 -24.05 -13.00
N GLU A 216 -2.47 -25.16 -13.75
CA GLU A 216 -3.70 -25.74 -14.32
C GLU A 216 -4.67 -26.17 -13.22
N ILE A 217 -5.94 -25.78 -13.33
CA ILE A 217 -7.04 -26.16 -12.44
C ILE A 217 -7.96 -27.14 -13.18
N ALA A 218 -8.65 -28.02 -12.45
CA ALA A 218 -9.64 -28.90 -13.05
C ALA A 218 -10.91 -28.11 -13.45
N ASP A 219 -11.51 -28.43 -14.59
CA ASP A 219 -12.64 -27.67 -15.17
C ASP A 219 -13.76 -27.38 -14.16
N GLN A 220 -14.16 -28.38 -13.35
CA GLN A 220 -15.17 -28.20 -12.30
C GLN A 220 -14.76 -27.16 -11.24
N GLN A 221 -13.49 -27.15 -10.82
CA GLN A 221 -13.00 -26.17 -9.85
C GLN A 221 -12.88 -24.77 -10.48
N GLN A 222 -12.50 -24.71 -11.76
CA GLN A 222 -12.44 -23.47 -12.51
C GLN A 222 -13.85 -22.86 -12.67
N GLU A 223 -14.84 -23.65 -13.05
CA GLU A 223 -16.24 -23.21 -13.18
C GLU A 223 -16.81 -22.70 -11.84
N LEU A 224 -16.55 -23.41 -10.74
CA LEU A 224 -16.94 -22.96 -9.40
C LEU A 224 -16.27 -21.64 -9.02
N SER A 225 -14.99 -21.47 -9.37
CA SER A 225 -14.27 -20.23 -9.09
C SER A 225 -14.81 -19.05 -9.92
N VAL A 226 -15.05 -19.26 -11.21
CA VAL A 226 -15.62 -18.24 -12.09
C VAL A 226 -17.00 -17.84 -11.57
N THR A 227 -17.86 -18.81 -11.27
CA THR A 227 -19.20 -18.56 -10.72
C THR A 227 -19.15 -17.73 -9.43
N THR A 228 -18.24 -18.09 -8.51
CA THR A 228 -18.07 -17.36 -7.25
C THR A 228 -17.59 -15.93 -7.49
N MET A 229 -16.65 -15.74 -8.42
CA MET A 229 -16.13 -14.40 -8.75
C MET A 229 -17.17 -13.52 -9.43
N THR A 230 -17.93 -14.06 -10.39
CA THR A 230 -19.05 -13.35 -11.04
C THR A 230 -20.13 -12.97 -10.03
N GLN A 231 -20.40 -13.82 -9.04
CA GLN A 231 -21.33 -13.48 -7.96
C GLN A 231 -20.81 -12.30 -7.12
N ILE A 232 -19.52 -12.28 -6.77
CA ILE A 232 -18.91 -11.17 -6.02
C ILE A 232 -18.95 -9.89 -6.86
N GLU A 233 -18.69 -9.98 -8.17
CA GLU A 233 -18.78 -8.86 -9.10
C GLU A 233 -20.20 -8.25 -9.13
N SER A 234 -21.23 -9.08 -9.31
CA SER A 234 -22.64 -8.65 -9.30
C SER A 234 -22.98 -7.92 -8.00
N GLN A 235 -22.63 -8.51 -6.86
CA GLN A 235 -22.88 -7.92 -5.54
C GLN A 235 -22.09 -6.63 -5.31
N SER A 236 -20.92 -6.50 -5.92
CA SER A 236 -20.14 -5.27 -5.89
C SER A 236 -20.85 -4.15 -6.66
N VAL A 237 -21.45 -4.46 -7.80
CA VAL A 237 -22.25 -3.50 -8.58
C VAL A 237 -23.53 -3.12 -7.83
N GLU A 238 -24.27 -4.10 -7.32
CA GLU A 238 -25.51 -3.90 -6.54
C GLU A 238 -25.30 -3.03 -5.30
N ALA A 239 -24.11 -3.08 -4.67
CA ALA A 239 -23.81 -2.32 -3.46
C ALA A 239 -23.98 -0.79 -3.61
N PHE A 240 -23.87 -0.26 -4.82
CA PHE A 240 -23.98 1.17 -5.13
C PHE A 240 -25.14 1.51 -6.08
N GLU A 241 -26.03 0.56 -6.40
CA GLU A 241 -27.16 0.80 -7.31
C GLU A 241 -28.14 1.85 -6.77
N ASP A 242 -28.28 1.92 -5.45
CA ASP A 242 -29.11 2.87 -4.72
C ASP A 242 -28.42 4.22 -4.43
N VAL A 243 -27.17 4.40 -4.87
CA VAL A 243 -26.36 5.60 -4.59
C VAL A 243 -26.23 6.45 -5.84
N THR A 244 -26.52 7.75 -5.73
CA THR A 244 -26.33 8.68 -6.85
C THR A 244 -24.85 8.89 -7.15
N ASP A 245 -24.53 9.16 -8.41
CA ASP A 245 -23.19 9.47 -8.90
C ASP A 245 -22.42 10.50 -8.04
N ASP A 246 -23.11 11.52 -7.52
CA ASP A 246 -22.53 12.55 -6.65
C ASP A 246 -21.87 12.00 -5.36
N PHE A 247 -22.19 10.77 -4.95
CA PHE A 247 -21.66 10.12 -3.75
C PHE A 247 -20.86 8.83 -4.04
N SER A 248 -20.84 8.36 -5.30
CA SER A 248 -20.14 7.13 -5.71
C SER A 248 -18.99 7.37 -6.68
N LYS A 249 -19.04 8.43 -7.50
CA LYS A 249 -18.00 8.76 -8.47
C LYS A 249 -16.94 9.68 -7.86
N ILE A 250 -15.70 9.18 -7.81
CA ILE A 250 -14.56 9.90 -7.21
C ILE A 250 -14.34 11.25 -7.88
N GLU A 251 -14.47 11.33 -9.20
CA GLU A 251 -14.32 12.58 -9.96
C GLU A 251 -15.34 13.65 -9.54
N LEU A 252 -16.61 13.29 -9.32
CA LEU A 252 -17.66 14.24 -8.92
C LEU A 252 -17.48 14.70 -7.47
N ILE A 253 -17.08 13.78 -6.60
CA ILE A 253 -16.73 14.11 -5.21
C ILE A 253 -15.57 15.10 -5.19
N LEU A 254 -14.50 14.79 -5.93
CA LEU A 254 -13.32 15.63 -6.03
C LEU A 254 -13.64 17.00 -6.64
N MET A 255 -14.53 17.10 -7.64
CA MET A 255 -14.95 18.41 -8.18
C MET A 255 -15.50 19.37 -7.10
N LYS A 256 -16.23 18.87 -6.10
CA LYS A 256 -16.75 19.72 -5.00
C LYS A 256 -15.62 20.19 -4.06
N PHE A 257 -14.66 19.32 -3.76
CA PHE A 257 -13.47 19.71 -2.98
C PHE A 257 -12.56 20.67 -3.75
N PHE A 258 -12.48 20.53 -5.08
CA PHE A 258 -11.72 21.43 -5.94
C PHE A 258 -12.34 22.82 -5.94
N ALA A 259 -13.67 22.89 -6.02
CA ALA A 259 -14.41 24.14 -5.91
C ALA A 259 -14.15 24.84 -4.56
N TRP A 260 -14.10 24.08 -3.45
CA TRP A 260 -13.72 24.63 -2.16
C TRP A 260 -12.29 25.17 -2.17
N ARG A 261 -11.32 24.36 -2.63
CA ARG A 261 -9.91 24.74 -2.76
C ARG A 261 -9.72 26.04 -3.55
N LYS A 262 -10.47 26.20 -4.66
CA LYS A 262 -10.42 27.41 -5.51
C LYS A 262 -11.11 28.62 -4.89
N THR A 263 -12.15 28.42 -4.08
CA THR A 263 -12.94 29.50 -3.49
C THR A 263 -12.30 30.07 -2.23
N ASP A 264 -11.80 29.21 -1.33
CA ASP A 264 -11.21 29.62 -0.05
C ASP A 264 -10.18 28.59 0.43
N MET A 265 -8.95 28.71 -0.08
CA MET A 265 -7.82 27.82 0.27
C MET A 265 -7.49 27.85 1.77
N SER A 266 -7.61 29.00 2.44
CA SER A 266 -7.36 29.11 3.89
C SER A 266 -8.29 28.19 4.67
N SER A 267 -9.60 28.26 4.41
CA SER A 267 -10.57 27.41 5.08
C SER A 267 -10.40 25.92 4.76
N TYR A 268 -9.97 25.60 3.53
CA TYR A 268 -9.68 24.24 3.11
C TYR A 268 -8.51 23.64 3.91
N GLN A 269 -7.46 24.44 4.14
CA GLN A 269 -6.32 24.05 4.98
C GLN A 269 -6.71 23.96 6.46
N ASP A 270 -7.44 24.95 6.98
CA ASP A 270 -7.90 24.97 8.37
C ASP A 270 -8.84 23.79 8.71
N ALA A 271 -9.58 23.30 7.71
CA ALA A 271 -10.42 22.11 7.83
C ALA A 271 -9.66 20.79 7.60
N PHE A 272 -8.35 20.83 7.38
CA PHE A 272 -7.48 19.68 7.15
C PHE A 272 -7.95 18.77 6.00
N VAL A 273 -8.54 19.34 4.94
CA VAL A 273 -9.17 18.55 3.88
C VAL A 273 -8.18 17.60 3.21
N SER A 274 -6.98 18.06 2.88
CA SER A 274 -5.90 17.24 2.29
C SER A 274 -5.55 16.00 3.11
N LEU A 275 -5.63 16.09 4.44
CA LEU A 275 -5.36 14.96 5.34
C LEU A 275 -6.52 13.95 5.38
N CYS A 276 -7.74 14.44 5.14
CA CYS A 276 -8.97 13.67 5.21
C CYS A 276 -9.35 13.02 3.87
N LEU A 277 -9.01 13.64 2.73
CA LEU A 277 -9.33 13.15 1.39
C LEU A 277 -8.96 11.68 1.17
N PRO A 278 -7.73 11.21 1.47
CA PRO A 278 -7.39 9.81 1.28
C PRO A 278 -8.26 8.86 2.13
N LYS A 279 -8.74 9.31 3.30
CA LYS A 279 -9.62 8.49 4.16
C LYS A 279 -11.04 8.48 3.62
N LEU A 280 -11.52 9.62 3.13
CA LEU A 280 -12.84 9.77 2.54
C LEU A 280 -12.99 8.92 1.28
N LEU A 281 -11.98 8.93 0.40
CA LEU A 281 -12.01 8.18 -0.86
C LEU A 281 -11.68 6.69 -0.68
N ALA A 282 -11.14 6.27 0.47
CA ALA A 282 -10.68 4.91 0.66
C ALA A 282 -11.73 3.81 0.40
N PRO A 283 -13.01 3.94 0.82
CA PRO A 283 -14.03 2.95 0.50
C PRO A 283 -14.24 2.79 -1.01
N LEU A 284 -14.26 3.89 -1.77
CA LEU A 284 -14.48 3.89 -3.22
C LEU A 284 -13.29 3.28 -3.98
N VAL A 285 -12.06 3.65 -3.60
CA VAL A 285 -10.86 3.02 -4.18
C VAL A 285 -10.82 1.53 -3.88
N ARG A 286 -11.24 1.11 -2.67
CA ARG A 286 -11.34 -0.31 -2.32
C ARG A 286 -12.42 -1.04 -3.11
N HIS A 287 -13.53 -0.37 -3.42
CA HIS A 287 -14.59 -0.90 -4.25
C HIS A 287 -14.10 -1.21 -5.67
N GLU A 288 -13.41 -0.26 -6.32
CA GLU A 288 -12.78 -0.50 -7.64
C GLU A 288 -11.74 -1.64 -7.58
N LEU A 289 -11.06 -1.81 -6.44
CA LEU A 289 -10.04 -2.83 -6.27
C LEU A 289 -10.59 -4.19 -5.79
N VAL A 290 -11.89 -4.40 -5.57
CA VAL A 290 -12.43 -5.64 -4.93
C VAL A 290 -11.86 -6.91 -5.56
N LEU A 291 -11.94 -7.02 -6.90
CA LEU A 291 -11.48 -8.19 -7.66
C LEU A 291 -10.05 -8.03 -8.20
N TRP A 292 -9.44 -6.86 -8.06
CA TRP A 292 -8.12 -6.58 -8.62
C TRP A 292 -7.00 -7.38 -7.93
N SER A 293 -6.07 -7.90 -8.74
CA SER A 293 -4.84 -8.53 -8.27
C SER A 293 -3.78 -8.53 -9.38
N PRO A 294 -2.52 -8.13 -9.10
CA PRO A 294 -1.43 -8.18 -10.08
C PRO A 294 -0.96 -9.62 -10.37
N LEU A 295 -1.52 -10.64 -9.71
CA LEU A 295 -1.17 -12.05 -9.95
C LEU A 295 -1.99 -12.68 -11.08
N LEU A 296 -3.11 -12.06 -11.48
CA LEU A 296 -4.00 -12.56 -12.52
C LEU A 296 -3.36 -12.55 -13.90
N ASP A 297 -3.93 -13.33 -14.82
CA ASP A 297 -3.46 -13.38 -16.21
C ASP A 297 -3.67 -12.06 -16.94
N GLU A 298 -4.85 -11.49 -16.74
CA GLU A 298 -5.23 -10.17 -17.18
C GLU A 298 -5.57 -9.35 -15.92
N TYR A 299 -4.95 -8.19 -15.79
CA TYR A 299 -5.29 -7.21 -14.77
C TYR A 299 -5.10 -5.81 -15.33
N GLU A 300 -5.88 -4.88 -14.81
CA GLU A 300 -5.74 -3.47 -15.14
C GLU A 300 -4.59 -2.85 -14.31
N ASP A 301 -3.67 -2.18 -15.01
CA ASP A 301 -2.65 -1.35 -14.36
C ASP A 301 -3.32 -0.22 -13.58
N ILE A 302 -2.79 0.08 -12.40
CA ILE A 302 -3.40 1.06 -11.47
C ILE A 302 -3.55 2.42 -12.15
N GLU A 303 -2.60 2.77 -12.99
CA GLU A 303 -2.51 4.05 -13.69
C GLU A 303 -3.66 4.25 -14.70
N ASN A 304 -4.28 3.15 -15.15
CA ASN A 304 -5.41 3.16 -16.07
C ASN A 304 -6.77 3.21 -15.34
N MET A 305 -6.80 2.93 -14.04
CA MET A 305 -8.03 2.89 -13.27
C MET A 305 -8.63 4.28 -13.08
N ARG A 306 -9.96 4.33 -12.96
CA ARG A 306 -10.72 5.58 -12.83
C ARG A 306 -10.35 6.35 -11.59
N TRP A 307 -10.27 5.68 -10.43
CA TRP A 307 -9.88 6.34 -9.18
C TRP A 307 -8.52 7.03 -9.29
N TYR A 308 -7.56 6.40 -9.97
CA TYR A 308 -6.21 6.91 -10.11
C TYR A 308 -6.20 8.16 -10.98
N GLN A 309 -6.83 8.08 -12.15
CA GLN A 309 -6.94 9.21 -13.09
C GLN A 309 -7.67 10.40 -12.43
N ALA A 310 -8.77 10.13 -11.71
CA ALA A 310 -9.52 11.17 -11.00
C ALA A 310 -8.65 11.86 -9.93
N CYS A 311 -7.92 11.10 -9.11
CA CYS A 311 -7.05 11.66 -8.07
C CYS A 311 -5.83 12.40 -8.64
N MET A 312 -5.22 11.88 -9.70
CA MET A 312 -4.06 12.52 -10.35
C MET A 312 -4.43 13.83 -11.04
N LEU A 313 -5.59 13.90 -11.68
CA LEU A 313 -6.02 15.06 -12.47
C LEU A 313 -6.76 16.12 -11.64
N TYR A 314 -7.28 15.76 -10.46
CA TYR A 314 -8.13 16.61 -9.61
C TYR A 314 -7.57 18.02 -9.35
N ALA A 315 -6.28 18.13 -9.02
CA ALA A 315 -5.65 19.39 -8.64
C ALA A 315 -4.77 19.99 -9.74
N SER A 316 -4.64 19.30 -10.87
CA SER A 316 -3.67 19.60 -11.94
C SER A 316 -4.01 20.90 -12.68
N GLN A 317 -2.97 21.67 -13.00
CA GLN A 317 -3.07 22.89 -13.80
C GLN A 317 -2.11 22.83 -14.99
N ALA A 318 -2.50 23.44 -16.12
CA ALA A 318 -1.75 23.33 -17.38
C ALA A 318 -0.36 24.01 -17.33
N ASP A 319 -0.20 25.01 -16.45
CA ASP A 319 0.99 25.85 -16.29
C ASP A 319 1.74 25.59 -14.97
N GLU A 320 1.52 24.42 -14.36
CA GLU A 320 2.03 24.11 -13.02
C GLU A 320 3.56 23.89 -13.01
N THR A 321 4.26 24.57 -12.09
CA THR A 321 5.71 24.41 -11.91
C THR A 321 6.06 23.43 -10.79
N VAL A 322 7.28 22.91 -10.81
CA VAL A 322 7.79 21.99 -9.76
C VAL A 322 7.74 22.64 -8.37
N GLU A 323 8.00 23.94 -8.27
CA GLU A 323 7.95 24.70 -7.02
C GLU A 323 6.51 24.82 -6.49
N GLN A 324 5.53 24.98 -7.38
CA GLN A 324 4.11 25.04 -7.01
C GLN A 324 3.61 23.68 -6.51
N LEU A 325 3.99 22.59 -7.18
CA LEU A 325 3.67 21.24 -6.73
C LEU A 325 4.20 20.95 -5.33
N LYS A 326 5.44 21.35 -5.04
CA LYS A 326 6.07 21.10 -3.73
C LYS A 326 5.31 21.71 -2.54
N ILE A 327 4.58 22.81 -2.77
CA ILE A 327 3.78 23.48 -1.74
C ILE A 327 2.30 23.10 -1.81
N ASP A 328 1.89 22.28 -2.78
CA ASP A 328 0.50 21.83 -2.90
C ASP A 328 0.15 20.93 -1.71
N PRO A 329 -0.87 21.29 -0.90
CA PRO A 329 -1.26 20.46 0.24
C PRO A 329 -1.80 19.09 -0.18
N ASP A 330 -2.28 18.93 -1.43
CA ASP A 330 -2.88 17.70 -1.95
C ASP A 330 -1.90 16.80 -2.73
N ILE A 331 -0.62 17.18 -2.89
CA ILE A 331 0.38 16.40 -3.67
C ILE A 331 0.49 14.94 -3.22
N ASN A 332 0.21 14.67 -1.94
CA ASN A 332 0.31 13.34 -1.35
C ASN A 332 -0.99 12.52 -1.44
N LEU A 333 -2.02 12.97 -2.15
CA LEU A 333 -3.30 12.25 -2.27
C LEU A 333 -3.10 10.83 -2.80
N VAL A 334 -2.51 10.69 -4.00
CA VAL A 334 -2.26 9.39 -4.63
C VAL A 334 -1.24 8.56 -3.85
N PRO A 335 -0.06 9.09 -3.44
CA PRO A 335 0.85 8.36 -2.57
C PRO A 335 0.19 7.80 -1.29
N ALA A 336 -0.70 8.58 -0.64
CA ALA A 336 -1.40 8.13 0.55
C ALA A 336 -2.42 7.02 0.27
N LEU A 337 -3.10 7.04 -0.88
CA LEU A 337 -4.02 5.97 -1.30
C LEU A 337 -3.27 4.68 -1.63
N ILE A 338 -2.16 4.78 -2.37
CA ILE A 338 -1.26 3.64 -2.65
C ILE A 338 -0.77 3.03 -1.33
N GLU A 339 -0.27 3.86 -0.41
CA GLU A 339 0.24 3.39 0.88
C GLU A 339 -0.83 2.73 1.75
N LYS A 340 -2.03 3.30 1.82
CA LYS A 340 -3.07 2.86 2.77
C LYS A 340 -3.98 1.77 2.23
N ILE A 341 -3.98 1.53 0.92
CA ILE A 341 -4.93 0.63 0.26
C ILE A 341 -4.19 -0.41 -0.58
N VAL A 342 -3.43 0.02 -1.58
CA VAL A 342 -2.77 -0.87 -2.53
C VAL A 342 -1.70 -1.72 -1.86
N LEU A 343 -0.78 -1.11 -1.08
CA LEU A 343 0.28 -1.86 -0.39
C LEU A 343 -0.28 -2.91 0.59
N PRO A 344 -1.25 -2.61 1.46
CA PRO A 344 -1.92 -3.61 2.29
C PRO A 344 -2.60 -4.72 1.48
N LYS A 345 -3.26 -4.39 0.37
CA LYS A 345 -3.91 -5.38 -0.49
C LYS A 345 -2.90 -6.33 -1.13
N VAL A 346 -1.81 -5.79 -1.68
CA VAL A 346 -0.73 -6.59 -2.26
C VAL A 346 -0.06 -7.47 -1.19
N THR A 347 0.10 -6.95 0.03
CA THR A 347 0.60 -7.74 1.17
C THR A 347 -0.30 -8.95 1.47
N ALA A 348 -1.63 -8.75 1.43
CA ALA A 348 -2.59 -9.83 1.63
C ALA A 348 -2.54 -10.85 0.49
N LEU A 349 -2.42 -10.39 -0.76
CA LEU A 349 -2.26 -11.27 -1.93
C LEU A 349 -0.96 -12.08 -1.88
N VAL A 350 0.15 -11.48 -1.46
CA VAL A 350 1.42 -12.18 -1.21
C VAL A 350 1.24 -13.28 -0.16
N THR A 351 0.56 -12.96 0.92
CA THR A 351 0.39 -13.87 2.06
C THR A 351 -0.49 -15.07 1.72
N GLU A 352 -1.60 -14.82 1.02
CA GLU A 352 -2.67 -15.80 0.81
C GLU A 352 -2.64 -16.47 -0.56
N CYS A 353 -2.15 -15.78 -1.59
CA CYS A 353 -2.36 -16.15 -3.00
C CYS A 353 -1.06 -16.34 -3.79
N TRP A 354 0.05 -15.69 -3.42
CA TRP A 354 1.31 -15.86 -4.16
C TRP A 354 1.99 -17.19 -3.82
N ASP A 355 2.38 -17.90 -4.88
CA ASP A 355 3.22 -19.08 -4.82
C ASP A 355 4.61 -18.82 -5.42
N PRO A 356 5.68 -18.85 -4.59
CA PRO A 356 7.05 -18.66 -5.06
C PRO A 356 7.52 -19.70 -6.09
N LEU A 357 6.87 -20.86 -6.22
CA LEU A 357 7.16 -21.85 -7.26
C LEU A 357 6.49 -21.52 -8.60
N SER A 358 5.52 -20.60 -8.67
CA SER A 358 4.96 -20.13 -9.94
C SER A 358 5.83 -19.00 -10.49
N THR A 359 6.50 -19.24 -11.62
CA THR A 359 7.33 -18.23 -12.30
C THR A 359 6.45 -17.10 -12.84
N THR A 360 5.28 -17.42 -13.36
CA THR A 360 4.33 -16.44 -13.90
C THR A 360 3.89 -15.45 -12.83
N GLN A 361 3.40 -15.95 -11.70
CA GLN A 361 2.98 -15.10 -10.58
C GLN A 361 4.17 -14.28 -10.03
N THR A 362 5.34 -14.92 -9.88
CA THR A 362 6.54 -14.25 -9.37
C THR A 362 6.98 -13.09 -10.26
N LEU A 363 7.06 -13.30 -11.58
CA LEU A 363 7.48 -12.26 -12.52
C LEU A 363 6.45 -11.13 -12.62
N ARG A 364 5.15 -11.42 -12.56
CA ARG A 364 4.11 -10.38 -12.50
C ARG A 364 4.24 -9.52 -11.25
N LEU A 365 4.41 -10.16 -10.09
CA LEU A 365 4.56 -9.45 -8.82
C LEU A 365 5.85 -8.62 -8.77
N VAL A 366 6.97 -9.16 -9.23
CA VAL A 366 8.25 -8.45 -9.38
C VAL A 366 8.10 -7.26 -10.33
N GLY A 367 7.43 -7.46 -11.47
CA GLY A 367 7.16 -6.40 -12.44
C GLY A 367 6.31 -5.28 -11.85
N PHE A 368 5.24 -5.63 -11.16
CA PHE A 368 4.38 -4.68 -10.47
C PHE A 368 5.13 -3.87 -9.40
N ILE A 369 5.88 -4.52 -8.51
CA ILE A 369 6.65 -3.84 -7.44
C ILE A 369 7.73 -2.92 -8.04
N ASN A 370 8.39 -3.35 -9.12
CA ASN A 370 9.37 -2.51 -9.82
C ASN A 370 8.71 -1.26 -10.43
N ARG A 371 7.53 -1.37 -11.05
CA ARG A 371 6.79 -0.20 -11.55
C ARG A 371 6.40 0.72 -10.40
N LEU A 372 5.86 0.14 -9.33
CA LEU A 372 5.45 0.89 -8.15
C LEU A 372 6.62 1.69 -7.54
N GLY A 373 7.81 1.09 -7.43
CA GLY A 373 9.00 1.78 -6.92
C GLY A 373 9.61 2.82 -7.86
N ARG A 374 9.29 2.77 -9.16
CA ARG A 374 9.75 3.76 -10.15
C ARG A 374 8.79 4.94 -10.26
N GLU A 375 7.50 4.66 -10.23
CA GLU A 375 6.44 5.63 -10.51
C GLU A 375 5.98 6.36 -9.26
N PHE A 376 6.15 5.76 -8.07
CA PHE A 376 5.76 6.37 -6.80
C PHE A 376 6.97 6.62 -5.89
N PRO A 377 7.07 7.80 -5.25
CA PRO A 377 8.11 8.11 -4.28
C PRO A 377 7.85 7.38 -2.96
N LEU A 378 8.02 6.06 -2.96
CA LEU A 378 7.86 5.24 -1.77
C LEU A 378 9.06 5.44 -0.84
N SER A 379 8.80 6.03 0.34
CA SER A 379 9.84 6.19 1.35
C SER A 379 10.35 4.84 1.85
N GLY A 380 11.68 4.71 1.98
CA GLY A 380 12.33 3.57 2.63
C GLY A 380 12.02 3.43 4.14
N THR A 381 11.25 4.35 4.73
CA THR A 381 10.74 4.27 6.11
C THR A 381 9.25 3.87 6.18
N ASN A 382 8.62 3.60 5.03
CA ASN A 382 7.21 3.26 4.96
C ASN A 382 6.93 1.88 5.58
N LYS A 383 6.15 1.86 6.67
CA LYS A 383 5.83 0.63 7.42
C LYS A 383 5.07 -0.41 6.58
N GLN A 384 4.21 0.02 5.66
CA GLN A 384 3.46 -0.90 4.80
C GLN A 384 4.36 -1.54 3.75
N LEU A 385 5.31 -0.77 3.21
CA LEU A 385 6.32 -1.31 2.30
C LEU A 385 7.23 -2.33 3.01
N HIS A 386 7.68 -2.02 4.23
CA HIS A 386 8.43 -2.98 5.03
C HIS A 386 7.65 -4.27 5.30
N LYS A 387 6.37 -4.15 5.68
CA LYS A 387 5.50 -5.30 5.91
C LYS A 387 5.30 -6.15 4.65
N LEU A 388 5.18 -5.51 3.48
CA LEU A 388 5.11 -6.21 2.20
C LEU A 388 6.39 -7.04 1.96
N PHE A 389 7.57 -6.43 2.10
CA PHE A 389 8.83 -7.14 1.91
C PHE A 389 9.09 -8.24 2.94
N GLU A 390 8.70 -8.03 4.20
CA GLU A 390 8.71 -9.06 5.24
C GLU A 390 7.83 -10.25 4.83
N SER A 391 6.60 -9.98 4.38
CA SER A 391 5.66 -11.01 3.94
C SER A 391 6.18 -11.79 2.72
N ILE A 392 6.83 -11.11 1.77
CA ILE A 392 7.49 -11.76 0.62
C ILE A 392 8.58 -12.71 1.11
N MET A 393 9.45 -12.25 2.01
CA MET A 393 10.54 -13.05 2.56
C MET A 393 10.03 -14.26 3.36
N ASP A 394 8.98 -14.09 4.15
CA ASP A 394 8.36 -15.18 4.90
C ASP A 394 7.73 -16.22 3.98
N ARG A 395 7.05 -15.78 2.91
CA ARG A 395 6.49 -16.70 1.91
C ARG A 395 7.58 -17.47 1.16
N MET A 396 8.71 -16.84 0.84
CA MET A 396 9.87 -17.54 0.28
C MET A 396 10.42 -18.61 1.24
N ARG A 397 10.57 -18.28 2.54
CA ARG A 397 11.01 -19.24 3.57
C ARG A 397 10.06 -20.43 3.67
N LEU A 398 8.76 -20.15 3.75
CA LEU A 398 7.73 -21.20 3.82
C LEU A 398 7.76 -22.12 2.60
N ALA A 399 7.95 -21.59 1.40
CA ALA A 399 8.09 -22.40 0.20
C ALA A 399 9.36 -23.27 0.22
N LEU A 400 10.47 -22.72 0.69
CA LEU A 400 11.72 -23.47 0.83
C LEU A 400 11.59 -24.64 1.83
N GLU A 401 10.91 -24.41 2.96
CA GLU A 401 10.75 -25.42 4.01
C GLU A 401 9.75 -26.52 3.64
N ASN A 402 8.66 -26.17 2.96
CA ASN A 402 7.53 -27.08 2.77
C ASN A 402 7.39 -27.64 1.35
N ASP A 403 8.00 -27.00 0.35
CA ASP A 403 7.79 -27.33 -1.06
C ASP A 403 9.06 -27.82 -1.80
N VAL A 404 10.24 -27.71 -1.18
CA VAL A 404 11.49 -28.24 -1.76
C VAL A 404 11.76 -29.65 -1.26
N PHE A 405 11.65 -30.63 -2.16
CA PHE A 405 11.98 -32.02 -1.88
C PHE A 405 12.78 -32.63 -3.03
N ILE A 406 14.07 -32.92 -2.82
CA ILE A 406 14.89 -33.62 -3.80
C ILE A 406 15.33 -34.96 -3.20
N PRO A 407 14.83 -36.10 -3.71
CA PRO A 407 15.10 -37.40 -3.10
C PRO A 407 16.54 -37.83 -3.36
N ILE A 408 17.25 -38.26 -2.31
CA ILE A 408 18.57 -38.87 -2.44
C ILE A 408 18.41 -40.39 -2.39
N PHE A 409 18.61 -41.05 -3.53
CA PHE A 409 18.49 -42.50 -3.63
C PHE A 409 19.86 -43.19 -3.52
N PRO A 410 19.95 -44.36 -2.85
CA PRO A 410 21.12 -45.22 -2.93
C PRO A 410 21.41 -45.65 -4.39
N LYS A 411 22.68 -45.83 -4.74
CA LYS A 411 23.17 -46.10 -6.11
C LYS A 411 22.54 -47.34 -6.80
N GLN A 412 21.87 -48.21 -6.05
CA GLN A 412 21.41 -49.53 -6.49
C GLN A 412 20.08 -49.54 -7.27
N VAL A 413 19.44 -48.40 -7.55
CA VAL A 413 18.10 -48.37 -8.20
C VAL A 413 17.99 -47.20 -9.19
N GLN A 414 18.20 -47.44 -10.48
CA GLN A 414 18.77 -46.40 -11.38
C GLN A 414 17.83 -45.71 -12.40
N GLU A 415 16.86 -46.37 -13.04
CA GLU A 415 16.18 -45.75 -14.22
C GLU A 415 14.84 -45.03 -13.93
N ALA A 416 13.86 -45.64 -13.27
CA ALA A 416 12.62 -44.91 -12.92
C ALA A 416 12.86 -43.79 -11.89
N LYS A 417 13.92 -43.92 -11.08
CA LYS A 417 14.32 -42.98 -10.02
C LYS A 417 15.00 -41.72 -10.56
N THR A 418 15.67 -41.81 -11.72
CA THR A 418 16.33 -40.64 -12.33
C THR A 418 15.31 -39.63 -12.83
N SER A 419 14.21 -40.03 -13.46
CA SER A 419 13.21 -39.06 -13.97
C SER A 419 12.57 -38.21 -12.88
N PHE A 420 12.17 -38.81 -11.76
CA PHE A 420 11.58 -38.07 -10.62
C PHE A 420 12.61 -37.18 -9.93
N PHE A 421 13.83 -37.69 -9.71
CA PHE A 421 14.94 -36.88 -9.21
C PHE A 421 15.20 -35.64 -10.08
N GLN A 422 15.28 -35.82 -11.40
CA GLN A 422 15.53 -34.71 -12.34
C GLN A 422 14.40 -33.68 -12.29
N ARG A 423 13.14 -34.11 -12.21
CA ARG A 423 12.00 -33.20 -12.02
C ARG A 423 12.10 -32.39 -10.73
N GLN A 424 12.40 -33.06 -9.62
CA GLN A 424 12.54 -32.39 -8.33
C GLN A 424 13.72 -31.42 -8.30
N PHE A 425 14.85 -31.80 -8.91
CA PHE A 425 15.99 -30.90 -9.08
C PHE A 425 15.60 -29.66 -9.89
N CYS A 426 14.91 -29.85 -11.02
CA CYS A 426 14.45 -28.73 -11.86
C CYS A 426 13.43 -27.85 -11.13
N SER A 427 12.52 -28.41 -10.33
CA SER A 427 11.61 -27.64 -9.48
C SER A 427 12.38 -26.79 -8.46
N GLY A 428 13.42 -27.34 -7.82
CA GLY A 428 14.30 -26.57 -6.93
C GLY A 428 15.09 -25.48 -7.66
N LEU A 429 15.59 -25.77 -8.87
CA LEU A 429 16.28 -24.80 -9.73
C LEU A 429 15.32 -23.69 -10.20
N LYS A 430 14.06 -24.01 -10.45
CA LYS A 430 13.02 -23.05 -10.77
C LYS A 430 12.74 -22.12 -9.60
N LEU A 431 12.60 -22.65 -8.38
CA LEU A 431 12.47 -21.83 -7.18
C LEU A 431 13.68 -20.91 -7.01
N PHE A 432 14.89 -21.43 -7.26
CA PHE A 432 16.11 -20.64 -7.22
C PHE A 432 16.07 -19.47 -8.22
N ARG A 433 15.66 -19.71 -9.47
CA ARG A 433 15.41 -18.65 -10.47
C ARG A 433 14.42 -17.61 -9.98
N ASN A 434 13.29 -18.07 -9.44
CA ASN A 434 12.22 -17.22 -8.94
C ASN A 434 12.67 -16.40 -7.71
N PHE A 435 13.58 -16.89 -6.88
CA PHE A 435 14.17 -16.07 -5.81
C PHE A 435 15.10 -15.02 -6.40
N LEU A 436 15.96 -15.39 -7.35
CA LEU A 436 16.92 -14.47 -7.95
C LEU A 436 16.26 -13.34 -8.76
N SER A 437 15.03 -13.52 -9.26
CA SER A 437 14.29 -12.43 -9.92
C SER A 437 13.95 -11.25 -9.00
N TRP A 438 14.11 -11.41 -7.68
CA TRP A 438 13.95 -10.33 -6.71
C TRP A 438 15.22 -9.52 -6.45
N GLN A 439 16.33 -9.86 -7.11
CA GLN A 439 17.54 -9.06 -7.04
C GLN A 439 17.26 -7.64 -7.53
N GLY A 440 17.72 -6.65 -6.75
CA GLY A 440 17.44 -5.23 -7.00
C GLY A 440 16.18 -4.70 -6.34
N ILE A 441 15.29 -5.57 -5.84
CA ILE A 441 14.14 -5.19 -5.00
C ILE A 441 14.42 -5.50 -3.53
N LEU A 442 14.82 -6.74 -3.24
CA LEU A 442 15.08 -7.19 -1.87
C LEU A 442 16.53 -6.94 -1.47
N ALA A 443 16.75 -6.83 -0.15
CA ALA A 443 18.08 -6.69 0.40
C ALA A 443 18.96 -7.91 0.03
N ASP A 444 20.03 -7.61 -0.68
CA ASP A 444 20.94 -8.55 -1.31
C ASP A 444 21.48 -9.61 -0.32
N LYS A 445 21.82 -9.21 0.91
CA LYS A 445 22.28 -10.11 1.97
C LYS A 445 21.23 -11.18 2.30
N LEU A 446 19.99 -10.77 2.56
CA LEU A 446 18.91 -11.68 2.94
C LEU A 446 18.52 -12.61 1.78
N LEU A 447 18.53 -12.07 0.55
CA LEU A 447 18.24 -12.86 -0.64
C LEU A 447 19.32 -13.91 -0.89
N ARG A 448 20.60 -13.58 -0.70
CA ARG A 448 21.72 -14.53 -0.77
C ARG A 448 21.61 -15.62 0.29
N GLU A 449 21.27 -15.27 1.53
CA GLU A 449 21.08 -16.24 2.60
C GLU A 449 20.01 -17.29 2.24
N LEU A 450 18.90 -16.86 1.64
CA LEU A 450 17.85 -17.78 1.16
C LEU A 450 18.25 -18.57 -0.09
N ALA A 451 18.61 -17.88 -1.18
CA ALA A 451 18.85 -18.52 -2.47
C ALA A 451 20.13 -19.37 -2.48
N ILE A 452 21.21 -18.87 -1.88
CA ILE A 452 22.51 -19.56 -1.89
C ILE A 452 22.65 -20.43 -0.65
N GLY A 453 22.49 -19.85 0.53
CA GLY A 453 22.68 -20.56 1.79
C GLY A 453 21.65 -21.68 1.98
N ALA A 454 20.37 -21.33 1.98
CA ALA A 454 19.31 -22.26 2.31
C ALA A 454 18.85 -23.16 1.15
N LEU A 455 18.91 -22.70 -0.10
CA LEU A 455 18.45 -23.48 -1.26
C LEU A 455 19.59 -24.16 -2.03
N LEU A 456 20.55 -23.40 -2.55
CA LEU A 456 21.67 -23.97 -3.32
C LEU A 456 22.52 -24.92 -2.48
N ASN A 457 23.08 -24.45 -1.35
CA ASN A 457 24.03 -25.23 -0.57
C ASN A 457 23.37 -26.44 0.12
N ARG A 458 22.12 -26.29 0.58
CA ARG A 458 21.43 -27.35 1.34
C ARG A 458 20.69 -28.37 0.46
N TYR A 459 20.12 -27.97 -0.67
CA TYR A 459 19.31 -28.88 -1.49
C TYR A 459 19.96 -29.19 -2.84
N LEU A 460 20.24 -28.16 -3.65
CA LEU A 460 20.73 -28.37 -5.02
C LEU A 460 22.14 -28.97 -5.04
N LEU A 461 23.04 -28.51 -4.18
CA LEU A 461 24.40 -29.04 -4.04
C LEU A 461 24.40 -30.50 -3.55
N LEU A 462 23.57 -30.84 -2.56
CA LEU A 462 23.44 -32.22 -2.11
C LEU A 462 22.91 -33.13 -3.22
N ALA A 463 21.96 -32.65 -4.02
CA ALA A 463 21.45 -33.39 -5.18
C ALA A 463 22.54 -33.60 -6.25
N MET A 464 23.37 -32.60 -6.54
CA MET A 464 24.45 -32.75 -7.52
C MET A 464 25.48 -33.81 -7.09
N ARG A 465 25.77 -33.95 -5.79
CA ARG A 465 26.72 -34.94 -5.27
C ARG A 465 26.38 -36.40 -5.60
N VAL A 466 25.13 -36.70 -5.91
CA VAL A 466 24.69 -38.04 -6.32
C VAL A 466 24.53 -38.22 -7.83
N CYS A 467 24.78 -37.16 -8.60
CA CYS A 467 24.78 -37.21 -10.06
C CYS A 467 26.11 -37.76 -10.61
N THR A 468 26.11 -38.13 -11.90
CA THR A 468 27.38 -38.37 -12.61
C THR A 468 28.15 -37.04 -12.73
N PRO A 469 29.49 -37.06 -12.84
CA PRO A 469 30.27 -35.83 -12.98
C PRO A 469 29.80 -34.94 -14.14
N ASN A 470 29.46 -35.55 -15.28
CA ASN A 470 28.93 -34.83 -16.44
C ASN A 470 27.59 -34.13 -16.13
N ASP A 471 26.63 -34.83 -15.50
CA ASP A 471 25.33 -34.24 -15.16
C ASP A 471 25.48 -33.15 -14.07
N ALA A 472 26.31 -33.40 -13.06
CA ALA A 472 26.61 -32.45 -12.00
C ALA A 472 27.20 -31.13 -12.56
N ILE A 473 28.17 -31.21 -13.47
CA ILE A 473 28.76 -30.02 -14.08
C ILE A 473 27.76 -29.29 -14.98
N ASN A 474 26.93 -30.00 -15.75
CA ASN A 474 25.88 -29.35 -16.55
C ASN A 474 24.86 -28.61 -15.67
N LYS A 475 24.48 -29.18 -14.52
CA LYS A 475 23.62 -28.51 -13.53
C LYS A 475 24.28 -27.29 -12.92
N ALA A 476 25.54 -27.43 -12.50
CA ALA A 476 26.34 -26.33 -11.97
C ALA A 476 26.48 -25.19 -13.00
N TYR A 477 26.66 -25.54 -14.27
CA TYR A 477 26.69 -24.60 -15.38
C TYR A 477 25.42 -23.75 -15.46
N ILE A 478 24.26 -24.39 -15.40
CA ILE A 478 22.97 -23.69 -15.42
C ILE A 478 22.80 -22.79 -14.20
N ILE A 479 23.18 -23.26 -13.00
CA ILE A 479 23.10 -22.49 -11.75
C ILE A 479 23.94 -21.20 -11.86
N VAL A 480 25.21 -21.32 -12.26
CA VAL A 480 26.12 -20.16 -12.36
C VAL A 480 25.63 -19.16 -13.39
N ASN A 481 25.11 -19.63 -14.53
CA ASN A 481 24.58 -18.76 -15.58
C ASN A 481 23.22 -18.13 -15.23
N THR A 482 22.58 -18.59 -14.17
CA THR A 482 21.34 -18.01 -13.65
C THR A 482 21.62 -16.88 -12.64
N LEU A 483 22.79 -16.85 -12.02
CA LEU A 483 23.13 -15.86 -10.99
C LEU A 483 23.15 -14.43 -11.55
N PRO A 484 22.70 -13.43 -10.76
CA PRO A 484 22.85 -12.02 -11.11
C PRO A 484 24.32 -11.67 -11.34
N THR A 485 24.63 -10.96 -12.42
CA THR A 485 26.02 -10.61 -12.78
C THR A 485 26.70 -9.76 -11.72
N VAL A 486 25.95 -8.87 -11.05
CA VAL A 486 26.43 -8.05 -9.92
C VAL A 486 26.91 -8.90 -8.74
N TRP A 487 26.39 -10.11 -8.57
CA TRP A 487 26.83 -11.03 -7.53
C TRP A 487 28.11 -11.79 -7.89
N LEU A 488 28.51 -11.79 -9.16
CA LEU A 488 29.70 -12.48 -9.66
C LEU A 488 30.93 -11.58 -9.74
N LEU A 489 30.84 -10.32 -9.28
CA LEU A 489 31.97 -9.40 -9.27
C LEU A 489 33.12 -9.92 -8.37
N PRO A 490 34.38 -9.58 -8.67
CA PRO A 490 35.52 -9.94 -7.83
C PRO A 490 35.32 -9.49 -6.38
N ASN A 491 35.72 -10.32 -5.41
CA ASN A 491 35.60 -10.07 -3.97
C ASN A 491 34.16 -9.90 -3.45
N SER A 492 33.13 -10.29 -4.21
CA SER A 492 31.75 -10.24 -3.73
C SER A 492 31.55 -11.18 -2.53
N GLU A 493 30.68 -10.79 -1.60
CA GLU A 493 30.29 -11.64 -0.48
C GLU A 493 29.58 -12.93 -0.96
N THR A 494 28.93 -12.87 -2.13
CA THR A 494 28.33 -14.04 -2.79
C THR A 494 29.33 -15.16 -3.01
N LEU A 495 30.56 -14.85 -3.47
CA LEU A 495 31.57 -15.87 -3.73
C LEU A 495 31.96 -16.61 -2.45
N LYS A 496 32.02 -15.91 -1.30
CA LYS A 496 32.24 -16.52 0.01
C LYS A 496 31.11 -17.50 0.37
N ASN A 497 29.85 -17.09 0.14
CA ASN A 497 28.68 -17.94 0.38
C ASN A 497 28.62 -19.17 -0.55
N MET A 498 29.36 -19.15 -1.67
CA MET A 498 29.44 -20.22 -2.65
C MET A 498 30.68 -21.11 -2.52
N GLU A 499 31.52 -20.94 -1.49
CA GLU A 499 32.76 -21.71 -1.31
C GLU A 499 32.55 -23.23 -1.39
N LEU A 500 31.49 -23.75 -0.75
CA LEU A 500 31.14 -25.18 -0.79
C LEU A 500 30.81 -25.66 -2.21
N PHE A 501 30.13 -24.82 -2.99
CA PHE A 501 29.74 -25.11 -4.36
C PHE A 501 30.95 -25.02 -5.31
N ILE A 502 31.80 -24.00 -5.15
CA ILE A 502 33.06 -23.84 -5.88
C ILE A 502 34.00 -25.02 -5.61
N GLY A 503 34.19 -25.38 -4.34
CA GLY A 503 35.03 -26.52 -3.95
C GLY A 503 34.52 -27.84 -4.53
N TYR A 504 33.21 -28.03 -4.58
CA TYR A 504 32.62 -29.20 -5.22
C TYR A 504 32.89 -29.26 -6.74
N ILE A 505 32.81 -28.14 -7.45
CA ILE A 505 33.15 -28.09 -8.88
C ILE A 505 34.63 -28.45 -9.10
N LYS A 506 35.54 -27.87 -8.30
CA LYS A 506 36.98 -28.17 -8.36
C LYS A 506 37.26 -29.65 -8.13
N GLN A 507 36.71 -30.21 -7.04
CA GLN A 507 36.87 -31.63 -6.72
C GLN A 507 36.32 -32.54 -7.82
N THR A 508 35.18 -32.17 -8.43
CA THR A 508 34.59 -32.94 -9.53
C THR A 508 35.48 -32.88 -10.77
N LEU A 509 36.11 -31.74 -11.05
CA LEU A 509 37.04 -31.55 -12.16
C LEU A 509 38.35 -32.34 -11.96
N GLU A 510 38.91 -32.33 -10.75
CA GLU A 510 40.14 -33.06 -10.39
C GLU A 510 39.96 -34.59 -10.44
N ASN A 511 38.79 -35.08 -10.03
CA ASN A 511 38.49 -36.51 -10.00
C ASN A 511 38.13 -37.11 -11.37
N CYS A 512 38.08 -36.30 -12.43
CA CYS A 512 37.75 -36.77 -13.77
C CYS A 512 38.98 -36.77 -14.68
N ASP A 513 39.19 -37.88 -15.39
CA ASP A 513 40.28 -37.99 -16.37
C ASP A 513 40.06 -37.02 -17.53
N ALA A 514 40.95 -36.03 -17.67
CA ALA A 514 40.94 -35.05 -18.75
C ALA A 514 41.10 -35.67 -20.14
N SER A 515 41.54 -36.93 -20.21
CA SER A 515 41.73 -37.71 -21.43
C SER A 515 40.44 -38.42 -21.89
N ASN A 516 39.38 -38.41 -21.07
CA ASN A 516 38.11 -39.05 -21.40
C ASN A 516 37.28 -38.14 -22.33
N PRO A 517 37.02 -38.54 -23.60
CA PRO A 517 36.28 -37.71 -24.56
C PRO A 517 34.84 -37.39 -24.11
N ILE A 518 34.24 -38.22 -23.24
CA ILE A 518 32.89 -37.99 -22.70
C ILE A 518 32.90 -36.82 -21.69
N PHE A 519 34.02 -36.60 -21.00
CA PHE A 519 34.13 -35.55 -19.98
C PHE A 519 34.75 -34.25 -20.49
N MET A 520 35.41 -34.25 -21.66
CA MET A 520 36.05 -33.05 -22.24
C MET A 520 35.12 -31.82 -22.26
N GLN A 521 33.89 -31.96 -22.80
CA GLN A 521 32.94 -30.84 -22.87
C GLN A 521 32.52 -30.33 -21.48
N SER A 522 32.42 -31.22 -20.49
CA SER A 522 32.09 -30.83 -19.12
C SER A 522 33.29 -30.22 -18.40
N SER A 523 34.51 -30.69 -18.67
CA SER A 523 35.73 -30.06 -18.18
C SER A 523 35.82 -28.60 -18.64
N ASP A 524 35.52 -28.32 -19.91
CA ASP A 524 35.52 -26.96 -20.45
C ASP A 524 34.43 -26.10 -19.80
N LYS A 525 33.22 -26.64 -19.62
CA LYS A 525 32.14 -25.96 -18.88
C LYS A 525 32.54 -25.66 -17.43
N ALA A 526 33.19 -26.60 -16.75
CA ALA A 526 33.67 -26.45 -15.38
C ALA A 526 34.71 -25.32 -15.28
N LYS A 527 35.68 -25.30 -16.19
CA LYS A 527 36.68 -24.21 -16.29
C LYS A 527 35.99 -22.88 -16.56
N GLN A 528 35.04 -22.82 -17.49
CA GLN A 528 34.31 -21.59 -17.81
C GLN A 528 33.59 -21.02 -16.60
N ILE A 529 32.90 -21.84 -15.80
CA ILE A 529 32.19 -21.36 -14.61
C ILE A 529 33.14 -21.03 -13.46
N LEU A 530 34.24 -21.76 -13.26
CA LEU A 530 35.24 -21.42 -12.26
C LEU A 530 35.93 -20.09 -12.58
N GLN A 531 36.21 -19.81 -13.86
CA GLN A 531 36.69 -18.51 -14.31
C GLN A 531 35.68 -17.41 -14.01
N ARG A 532 34.39 -17.64 -14.30
CA ARG A 532 33.29 -16.71 -13.98
C ARG A 532 33.13 -16.44 -12.49
N LEU A 533 33.51 -17.41 -11.65
CA LEU A 533 33.49 -17.32 -10.19
C LEU A 533 34.83 -16.84 -9.60
N HIS A 534 35.76 -16.35 -10.44
CA HIS A 534 37.09 -15.88 -10.03
C HIS A 534 37.85 -16.90 -9.17
N SER A 535 37.68 -18.18 -9.50
CA SER A 535 38.15 -19.32 -8.71
C SER A 535 38.92 -20.35 -9.55
N LEU A 536 39.32 -20.00 -10.77
CA LEU A 536 40.12 -20.88 -11.65
C LEU A 536 41.52 -21.11 -11.08
#